data_AF-A0A543K5P8-F1
#
_entry.id   AF-A0A543K5P8-F1
#
_cell.length_a   1.000
_cell.length_b   1.000
_cell.length_c   1.000
_cell.angle_alpha   90.00
_cell.angle_beta   90.00
_cell.angle_gamma   90.00
#
_symmetry.space_group_name_H-M   'P 1'
#
loop_
_entity.id
_entity.type
_entity.pdbx_description
1 polymer ?
#
loop_
_entity_poly.entity_id
_entity_poly.type
_entity_poly.pdbx_seq_one_letter_code
_entity_poly.pdbx_strand_id
1 'polypeptide(L)'
;MKRKLLLALLAGALIAFTSSFWIMTRDHSIRLVEMEYTEFKELAEQHLAPDYPDVSFSPPSTDFFQEMRQDPSGWSLLVRQLVVDPLVDMGTKAGASAALLDLPPDQLAEFLEFLLTRAYEDAEYMRIAINIAFNSYRGAIDVTPDMLPKGSIFDHSHRPAVRRVLQRMWEHPAYPERGDDYYGMDPLEELFLQR
;
A
#
# COMPACT_ATOMS: atom_id res chain seq x y z
N MET A 1 -39.26 36.46 -13.86
CA MET A 1 -39.15 35.38 -12.85
C MET A 1 -37.98 34.44 -13.18
N LYS A 2 -36.71 34.88 -13.16
CA LYS A 2 -35.62 34.06 -13.74
C LYS A 2 -34.25 34.05 -13.02
N ARG A 3 -33.96 34.98 -12.10
CA ARG A 3 -32.63 35.04 -11.44
C ARG A 3 -32.63 34.49 -10.01
N LYS A 4 -33.65 34.82 -9.22
CA LYS A 4 -33.80 34.33 -7.83
C LYS A 4 -34.07 32.82 -7.76
N LEU A 5 -34.85 32.28 -8.70
CA LEU A 5 -35.11 30.84 -8.80
C LEU A 5 -33.87 30.04 -9.22
N LEU A 6 -33.06 30.60 -10.13
CA LEU A 6 -31.81 29.99 -10.59
C LEU A 6 -30.76 29.94 -9.47
N LEU A 7 -30.66 31.01 -8.67
CA LEU A 7 -29.77 31.07 -7.51
C LEU A 7 -30.18 30.09 -6.41
N ALA A 8 -31.49 29.92 -6.18
CA ALA A 8 -32.00 28.95 -5.21
C ALA A 8 -31.73 27.50 -5.66
N LEU A 9 -31.87 27.20 -6.95
CA LEU A 9 -31.56 25.88 -7.50
C LEU A 9 -30.05 25.58 -7.49
N LEU A 10 -29.21 26.58 -7.79
CA LEU A 10 -27.75 26.43 -7.69
C LEU A 10 -27.28 26.24 -6.24
N ALA A 11 -27.84 26.98 -5.29
CA ALA A 11 -27.53 26.80 -3.87
C ALA A 11 -28.00 25.43 -3.36
N GLY A 12 -29.20 24.98 -3.74
CA GLY A 12 -29.71 23.65 -3.41
C GLY A 12 -28.87 22.52 -4.01
N ALA A 13 -28.44 22.67 -5.27
CA ALA A 13 -27.55 21.71 -5.92
C ALA A 13 -26.16 21.67 -5.28
N LEU A 14 -25.62 22.82 -4.85
CA LEU A 14 -24.33 22.90 -4.17
C LEU A 14 -24.37 22.22 -2.79
N ILE A 15 -25.46 22.43 -2.04
CA ILE A 15 -25.67 21.77 -0.74
C ILE A 15 -25.78 20.25 -0.93
N ALA A 16 -26.60 19.81 -1.91
CA ALA A 16 -26.72 18.39 -2.24
C ALA A 16 -25.37 17.77 -2.63
N PHE A 17 -24.58 18.45 -3.48
CA PHE A 17 -23.25 17.98 -3.90
C PHE A 17 -22.27 17.88 -2.73
N THR A 18 -22.24 18.88 -1.84
CA THR A 18 -21.38 18.84 -0.64
C THR A 18 -21.79 17.72 0.31
N SER A 19 -23.09 17.46 0.47
CA SER A 19 -23.59 16.38 1.32
C SER A 19 -23.34 15.00 0.73
N SER A 20 -23.42 14.83 -0.59
CA SER A 20 -23.08 13.57 -1.27
C SER A 20 -21.58 13.30 -1.25
N PHE A 21 -20.74 14.33 -1.37
CA PHE A 21 -19.29 14.21 -1.21
C PHE A 21 -18.93 13.81 0.23
N TRP A 22 -19.61 14.38 1.22
CA TRP A 22 -19.41 14.06 2.64
C TRP A 22 -19.92 12.66 3.04
N ILE A 23 -21.00 12.17 2.42
CA ILE A 23 -21.53 10.82 2.63
C ILE A 23 -20.63 9.78 1.94
N MET A 24 -20.06 10.10 0.77
CA MET A 24 -19.14 9.20 0.06
C MET A 24 -17.78 9.06 0.80
N THR A 25 -17.36 10.08 1.57
CA THR A 25 -16.21 9.96 2.50
C THR A 25 -16.58 9.35 3.85
N ARG A 26 -17.87 9.20 4.18
CA ARG A 26 -18.31 8.74 5.51
C ARG A 26 -18.35 7.22 5.67
N ASP A 27 -18.34 6.47 4.58
CA ASP A 27 -18.40 5.00 4.68
C ASP A 27 -17.05 4.37 4.99
N HIS A 28 -15.94 5.11 4.89
CA HIS A 28 -14.63 4.73 5.42
C HIS A 28 -14.09 5.95 6.17
N SER A 29 -14.52 6.17 7.41
CA SER A 29 -13.82 7.10 8.30
C SER A 29 -12.44 6.53 8.58
N ILE A 30 -11.49 6.76 7.66
CA ILE A 30 -10.08 6.51 7.87
C ILE A 30 -9.72 7.36 9.08
N ARG A 31 -9.55 6.71 10.23
CA ARG A 31 -9.05 7.38 11.42
C ARG A 31 -7.57 7.54 11.19
N LEU A 32 -7.18 8.69 10.67
CA LEU A 32 -5.76 9.01 10.56
C LEU A 32 -5.13 8.91 11.95
N VAL A 33 -3.97 8.28 12.00
CA VAL A 33 -3.21 8.15 13.25
C VAL A 33 -2.68 9.52 13.63
N GLU A 34 -3.04 9.99 14.82
CA GLU A 34 -2.57 11.25 15.40
C GLU A 34 -1.23 10.98 16.11
N MET A 35 -0.19 10.69 15.33
CA MET A 35 1.19 10.51 15.80
C MET A 35 2.11 11.44 15.01
N GLU A 36 3.07 12.06 15.70
CA GLU A 36 4.07 12.89 15.04
C GLU A 36 5.05 12.03 14.23
N TYR A 37 5.49 12.53 13.09
CA TYR A 37 6.38 11.76 12.20
C TYR A 37 7.68 11.32 12.89
N THR A 38 8.26 12.17 13.74
CA THR A 38 9.50 11.85 14.46
C THR A 38 9.31 10.68 15.42
N GLU A 39 8.17 10.62 16.11
CA GLU A 39 7.83 9.50 17.00
C GLU A 39 7.59 8.22 16.19
N PHE A 40 6.84 8.33 15.08
CA PHE A 40 6.63 7.21 14.18
C PHE A 40 7.94 6.62 13.64
N LYS A 41 8.86 7.49 13.24
CA LYS A 41 10.17 7.11 12.71
C LYS A 41 10.98 6.31 13.73
N GLU A 42 11.06 6.80 14.96
CA GLU A 42 11.78 6.10 16.04
C GLU A 42 11.19 4.70 16.29
N LEU A 43 9.86 4.59 16.36
CA LEU A 43 9.18 3.30 16.51
C LEU A 43 9.42 2.37 15.32
N ALA A 44 9.39 2.91 14.11
CA ALA A 44 9.63 2.13 12.90
C ALA A 44 11.06 1.59 12.85
N GLU A 45 12.07 2.42 13.13
CA GLU A 45 13.47 2.00 13.20
C GLU A 45 13.72 0.94 14.28
N GLN A 46 12.97 1.01 15.39
CA GLN A 46 13.07 0.04 16.48
C GLN A 46 12.40 -1.31 16.18
N HIS A 47 11.25 -1.29 15.49
CA HIS A 47 10.36 -2.47 15.42
C HIS A 47 10.18 -3.04 14.02
N LEU A 48 10.46 -2.26 12.97
CA LEU A 48 10.11 -2.59 11.59
C LEU A 48 11.33 -2.84 10.69
N ALA A 49 12.55 -2.74 11.22
CA ALA A 49 13.74 -3.19 10.51
C ALA A 49 13.69 -4.73 10.36
N PRO A 50 13.70 -5.28 9.13
CA PRO A 50 13.81 -6.71 8.93
C PRO A 50 15.26 -7.14 9.20
N ASP A 51 15.47 -7.83 10.31
CA ASP A 51 16.62 -8.69 10.47
C ASP A 51 16.36 -9.98 9.66
N TYR A 52 17.22 -10.31 8.70
CA TYR A 52 17.29 -11.58 7.93
C TYR A 52 16.44 -11.69 6.63
N PRO A 53 16.85 -12.54 5.64
CA PRO A 53 16.35 -12.50 4.26
C PRO A 53 14.89 -12.94 4.12
N ASP A 54 14.26 -12.58 3.00
CA ASP A 54 12.84 -12.62 2.57
C ASP A 54 11.90 -13.72 3.14
N VAL A 55 12.41 -14.79 3.72
CA VAL A 55 11.68 -15.89 4.38
C VAL A 55 11.39 -15.60 5.86
N SER A 56 12.27 -14.86 6.54
CA SER A 56 12.16 -14.47 7.94
C SER A 56 11.76 -13.00 8.00
N PHE A 57 10.47 -12.75 8.21
CA PHE A 57 9.96 -11.40 8.41
C PHE A 57 9.56 -11.31 9.88
N SER A 58 10.42 -10.67 10.69
CA SER A 58 10.23 -10.50 12.15
C SER A 58 9.22 -9.42 12.56
N PRO A 59 8.99 -8.32 11.80
CA PRO A 59 7.98 -7.32 12.16
C PRO A 59 6.56 -7.85 12.48
N PRO A 60 6.01 -8.90 11.84
CA PRO A 60 4.75 -9.56 12.23
C PRO A 60 4.66 -9.96 13.70
N SER A 61 5.79 -10.26 14.36
CA SER A 61 5.80 -10.61 15.79
C SER A 61 5.67 -9.39 16.71
N THR A 62 5.77 -8.17 16.18
CA THR A 62 5.71 -6.93 16.98
C THR A 62 4.28 -6.41 17.10
N ASP A 63 3.92 -5.95 18.31
CA ASP A 63 2.61 -5.32 18.55
C ASP A 63 2.40 -4.09 17.68
N PHE A 64 3.46 -3.31 17.44
CA PHE A 64 3.41 -2.10 16.62
C PHE A 64 3.05 -2.40 15.17
N PHE A 65 3.67 -3.42 14.56
CA PHE A 65 3.30 -3.82 13.20
C PHE A 65 1.87 -4.36 13.12
N GLN A 66 1.43 -5.12 14.12
CA GLN A 66 0.06 -5.63 14.16
C GLN A 66 -0.94 -4.48 14.30
N GLU A 67 -0.65 -3.48 15.14
CA GLU A 67 -1.44 -2.25 15.23
C GLU A 67 -1.55 -1.55 13.87
N MET A 68 -0.43 -1.41 13.15
CA MET A 68 -0.43 -0.85 11.81
C MET A 68 -1.29 -1.63 10.82
N ARG A 69 -1.23 -2.96 10.85
CA ARG A 69 -2.00 -3.85 9.96
C ARG A 69 -3.49 -3.90 10.26
N GLN A 70 -3.93 -3.60 11.47
CA GLN A 70 -5.36 -3.54 11.79
C GLN A 70 -6.04 -2.28 11.19
N ASP A 71 -5.28 -1.20 10.96
CA ASP A 71 -5.76 0.01 10.28
C ASP A 71 -4.74 0.58 9.29
N PRO A 72 -4.40 -0.15 8.21
CA PRO A 72 -3.33 0.26 7.31
C PRO A 72 -3.64 1.59 6.60
N SER A 73 -4.93 1.93 6.45
CA SER A 73 -5.36 3.21 5.89
C SER A 73 -4.95 4.37 6.80
N GLY A 74 -5.15 4.24 8.12
CA GLY A 74 -4.79 5.24 9.13
C GLY A 74 -3.29 5.55 9.19
N TRP A 75 -2.44 4.54 8.93
CA TRP A 75 -0.98 4.66 8.94
C TRP A 75 -0.35 5.06 7.60
N SER A 76 -1.12 4.98 6.51
CA SER A 76 -0.60 5.14 5.14
C SER A 76 0.20 6.43 4.89
N LEU A 77 -0.20 7.55 5.51
CA LEU A 77 0.48 8.83 5.38
C LEU A 77 1.87 8.81 6.01
N LEU A 78 1.98 8.32 7.24
CA LEU A 78 3.23 8.24 7.99
C LEU A 78 4.22 7.28 7.31
N VAL A 79 3.73 6.13 6.84
CA VAL A 79 4.55 5.18 6.08
C VAL A 79 5.08 5.81 4.79
N ARG A 80 4.26 6.56 4.03
CA ARG A 80 4.73 7.26 2.83
C ARG A 80 5.80 8.31 3.14
N GLN A 81 5.67 9.03 4.26
CA GLN A 81 6.69 9.98 4.71
C GLN A 81 8.00 9.27 5.04
N LEU A 82 7.94 8.13 5.74
CA LEU A 82 9.11 7.33 6.08
C LEU A 82 9.80 6.74 4.85
N VAL A 83 9.02 6.28 3.85
CA VAL A 83 9.56 5.75 2.59
C VAL A 83 10.38 6.80 1.85
N VAL A 84 9.97 8.07 1.85
CA VAL A 84 10.73 9.14 1.18
C VAL A 84 11.82 9.77 2.04
N ASP A 85 11.92 9.44 3.33
CA ASP A 85 12.95 9.99 4.20
C ASP A 85 14.33 9.42 3.82
N PRO A 86 15.30 10.25 3.40
CA PRO A 86 16.63 9.78 3.01
C PRO A 86 17.47 9.30 4.20
N LEU A 87 17.06 9.60 5.44
CA LEU A 87 17.76 9.21 6.67
C LEU A 87 17.33 7.85 7.20
N VAL A 88 16.26 7.25 6.64
CA VAL A 88 15.76 5.94 7.04
C VAL A 88 16.35 4.88 6.12
N ASP A 89 16.83 3.78 6.70
CA ASP A 89 17.39 2.67 5.93
C ASP A 89 16.30 1.91 5.15
N MET A 90 16.72 1.21 4.08
CA MET A 90 15.78 0.51 3.20
C MET A 90 15.05 -0.65 3.89
N GLY A 91 15.66 -1.27 4.90
CA GLY A 91 15.03 -2.33 5.67
C GLY A 91 13.80 -1.80 6.41
N THR A 92 13.98 -0.75 7.20
CA THR A 92 12.88 -0.09 7.92
C THR A 92 11.77 0.36 6.97
N LYS A 93 12.12 0.91 5.79
CA LYS A 93 11.15 1.25 4.74
C LYS A 93 10.35 0.05 4.26
N ALA A 94 11.02 -1.07 4.01
CA ALA A 94 10.39 -2.31 3.57
C ALA A 94 9.43 -2.86 4.63
N GLY A 95 9.85 -2.92 5.90
CA GLY A 95 9.01 -3.44 6.98
C GLY A 95 7.81 -2.55 7.31
N ALA A 96 7.97 -1.23 7.28
CA ALA A 96 6.83 -0.31 7.40
C ALA A 96 5.86 -0.43 6.22
N SER A 97 6.38 -0.57 5.00
CA SER A 97 5.55 -0.72 3.80
C SER A 97 4.80 -2.06 3.77
N ALA A 98 5.35 -3.10 4.40
CA ALA A 98 4.67 -4.38 4.55
C ALA A 98 3.37 -4.26 5.37
N ALA A 99 3.27 -3.34 6.33
CA ALA A 99 2.02 -3.15 7.05
C ALA A 99 0.86 -2.67 6.15
N LEU A 100 1.19 -2.09 4.99
CA LEU A 100 0.22 -1.59 4.01
C LEU A 100 -0.25 -2.63 3.00
N LEU A 101 0.20 -3.89 3.12
CA LEU A 101 -0.21 -4.99 2.23
C LEU A 101 -1.73 -5.26 2.28
N ASP A 102 -2.38 -4.91 3.39
CA ASP A 102 -3.82 -5.12 3.61
C ASP A 102 -4.68 -3.87 3.32
N LEU A 103 -4.11 -2.85 2.65
CA LEU A 103 -4.87 -1.68 2.21
C LEU A 103 -6.06 -2.05 1.32
N PRO A 104 -7.16 -1.28 1.37
CA PRO A 104 -8.23 -1.39 0.38
C PRO A 104 -7.68 -1.25 -1.05
N PRO A 105 -8.20 -1.97 -2.06
CA PRO A 105 -7.48 -2.12 -3.33
C PRO A 105 -7.18 -0.85 -4.11
N ASP A 106 -8.03 0.17 -4.02
CA ASP A 106 -7.75 1.47 -4.65
C ASP A 106 -6.59 2.19 -3.95
N GLN A 107 -6.55 2.14 -2.61
CA GLN A 107 -5.43 2.69 -1.83
C GLN A 107 -4.14 1.88 -1.99
N LEU A 108 -4.25 0.55 -2.11
CA LEU A 108 -3.12 -0.31 -2.42
C LEU A 108 -2.54 0.02 -3.78
N ALA A 109 -3.38 0.21 -4.80
CA ALA A 109 -2.94 0.65 -6.12
C ALA A 109 -2.22 2.00 -6.07
N GLU A 110 -2.76 2.97 -5.33
CA GLU A 110 -2.09 4.27 -5.11
C GLU A 110 -0.76 4.16 -4.35
N PHE A 111 -0.64 3.20 -3.43
CA PHE A 111 0.61 2.98 -2.70
C PHE A 111 1.66 2.30 -3.58
N LEU A 112 1.27 1.28 -4.35
CA LEU A 112 2.13 0.66 -5.34
C LEU A 112 2.61 1.69 -6.37
N GLU A 113 1.74 2.55 -6.91
CA GLU A 113 2.16 3.58 -7.87
C GLU A 113 3.15 4.60 -7.29
N PHE A 114 3.00 4.90 -6.00
CA PHE A 114 3.96 5.72 -5.30
C PHE A 114 5.34 5.03 -5.23
N LEU A 115 5.40 3.74 -4.90
CA LEU A 115 6.64 2.96 -4.89
C LEU A 115 7.25 2.83 -6.29
N LEU A 116 6.44 2.59 -7.32
CA LEU A 116 6.89 2.57 -8.72
C LEU A 116 7.51 3.93 -9.10
N THR A 117 6.92 5.03 -8.67
CA THR A 117 7.48 6.36 -8.92
C THR A 117 8.85 6.53 -8.24
N ARG A 118 9.01 6.00 -7.01
CA ARG A 118 10.31 6.00 -6.31
C ARG A 118 11.33 5.06 -6.95
N ALA A 119 10.87 3.97 -7.59
CA ALA A 119 11.74 3.00 -8.26
C ALA A 119 12.50 3.57 -9.47
N TYR A 120 12.08 4.72 -10.02
CA TYR A 120 12.87 5.47 -11.00
C TYR A 120 14.11 6.15 -10.39
N GLU A 121 14.11 6.40 -9.07
CA GLU A 121 15.22 7.04 -8.35
C GLU A 121 16.15 5.98 -7.72
N ASP A 122 15.60 4.88 -7.21
CA ASP A 122 16.34 3.77 -6.59
C ASP A 122 15.61 2.44 -6.82
N ALA A 123 16.29 1.47 -7.45
CA ALA A 123 15.73 0.19 -7.83
C ALA A 123 15.27 -0.66 -6.61
N GLU A 124 15.78 -0.41 -5.41
CA GLU A 124 15.36 -1.12 -4.21
C GLU A 124 13.86 -0.90 -3.88
N TYR A 125 13.26 0.23 -4.27
CA TYR A 125 11.82 0.44 -4.11
C TYR A 125 10.98 -0.50 -4.98
N MET A 126 11.53 -1.01 -6.10
CA MET A 126 10.87 -2.05 -6.88
C MET A 126 10.74 -3.34 -6.09
N ARG A 127 11.79 -3.71 -5.34
CA ARG A 127 11.76 -4.90 -4.47
C ARG A 127 10.66 -4.79 -3.41
N ILE A 128 10.50 -3.61 -2.80
CA ILE A 128 9.40 -3.34 -1.86
C ILE A 128 8.04 -3.48 -2.56
N ALA A 129 7.88 -2.87 -3.75
CA ALA A 129 6.63 -2.94 -4.52
C ALA A 129 6.24 -4.38 -4.89
N ILE A 130 7.21 -5.19 -5.34
CA ILE A 130 7.06 -6.62 -5.63
C ILE A 130 6.57 -7.36 -4.38
N ASN A 131 7.24 -7.18 -3.25
CA ASN A 131 6.89 -7.88 -2.02
C ASN A 131 5.48 -7.54 -1.52
N ILE A 132 5.01 -6.32 -1.74
CA ILE A 132 3.64 -5.91 -1.40
C ILE A 132 2.63 -6.44 -2.42
N ALA A 133 2.92 -6.31 -3.71
CA ALA A 133 2.04 -6.69 -4.81
C ALA A 133 1.73 -8.18 -4.82
N PHE A 134 2.75 -9.02 -4.62
CA PHE A 134 2.59 -10.48 -4.49
C PHE A 134 2.33 -10.92 -3.07
N ASN A 135 2.40 -9.98 -2.13
CA ASN A 135 2.16 -10.19 -0.72
C ASN A 135 3.00 -11.34 -0.15
N SER A 136 4.29 -11.26 -0.44
CA SER A 136 5.31 -12.20 0.02
C SER A 136 5.30 -12.34 1.55
N TYR A 137 4.96 -11.26 2.27
CA TYR A 137 4.97 -11.22 3.73
C TYR A 137 3.81 -11.96 4.39
N ARG A 138 2.72 -12.26 3.69
CA ARG A 138 1.63 -13.06 4.27
C ARG A 138 1.96 -14.53 4.48
N GLY A 139 2.94 -15.06 3.72
CA GLY A 139 3.41 -16.43 3.83
C GLY A 139 4.66 -16.58 4.70
N ALA A 140 5.14 -15.51 5.34
CA ALA A 140 6.33 -15.54 6.16
C ALA A 140 6.14 -16.45 7.40
N ILE A 141 7.23 -17.08 7.85
CA ILE A 141 7.21 -18.15 8.86
C ILE A 141 6.59 -17.73 10.20
N ASP A 142 6.61 -16.44 10.51
CA ASP A 142 6.13 -15.86 11.78
C ASP A 142 4.69 -15.34 11.70
N VAL A 143 3.99 -15.51 10.57
CA VAL A 143 2.60 -15.08 10.40
C VAL A 143 1.64 -16.21 10.72
N THR A 144 0.85 -16.05 11.78
CA THR A 144 -0.21 -17.00 12.15
C THR A 144 -1.56 -16.62 11.52
N PRO A 145 -2.51 -17.57 11.37
CA PRO A 145 -3.80 -17.29 10.72
C PRO A 145 -4.62 -16.15 11.34
N ASP A 146 -4.47 -15.90 12.64
CA ASP A 146 -5.15 -14.83 13.39
C ASP A 146 -4.50 -13.44 13.21
N MET A 147 -3.29 -13.37 12.66
CA MET A 147 -2.61 -12.11 12.29
C MET A 147 -3.02 -11.59 10.92
N LEU A 148 -3.85 -12.33 10.17
CA LEU A 148 -4.31 -11.95 8.84
C LEU A 148 -5.69 -11.28 8.92
N PRO A 149 -5.90 -10.11 8.31
CA PRO A 149 -7.24 -9.58 8.19
C PRO A 149 -8.07 -10.48 7.27
N LYS A 150 -9.39 -10.49 7.50
CA LYS A 150 -10.35 -11.28 6.72
C LYS A 150 -10.41 -10.76 5.28
N GLY A 151 -9.64 -11.37 4.37
CA GLY A 151 -9.58 -11.06 2.93
C GLY A 151 -8.26 -11.55 2.33
N SER A 152 -8.19 -11.91 1.04
CA SER A 152 -7.01 -12.52 0.41
C SER A 152 -6.60 -11.82 -0.90
N ILE A 153 -5.28 -11.81 -1.19
CA ILE A 153 -4.63 -11.19 -2.37
C ILE A 153 -5.15 -11.74 -3.69
N PHE A 154 -5.56 -13.01 -3.71
CA PHE A 154 -6.08 -13.65 -4.91
C PHE A 154 -7.31 -12.92 -5.48
N ASP A 155 -7.94 -12.02 -4.72
CA ASP A 155 -9.07 -11.19 -5.18
C ASP A 155 -8.67 -9.87 -5.86
N HIS A 156 -7.38 -9.50 -5.92
CA HIS A 156 -6.97 -8.16 -6.38
C HIS A 156 -6.61 -8.06 -7.87
N SER A 157 -6.14 -9.14 -8.51
CA SER A 157 -5.76 -9.13 -9.94
C SER A 157 -6.96 -8.93 -10.88
N HIS A 158 -8.17 -9.25 -10.40
CA HIS A 158 -9.43 -9.01 -11.10
C HIS A 158 -9.95 -7.57 -10.94
N ARG A 159 -9.25 -6.71 -10.18
CA ARG A 159 -9.62 -5.31 -9.97
C ARG A 159 -8.88 -4.40 -10.96
N PRO A 160 -9.59 -3.59 -11.77
CA PRO A 160 -8.96 -2.81 -12.84
C PRO A 160 -7.87 -1.84 -12.38
N ALA A 161 -7.99 -1.24 -11.19
CA ALA A 161 -6.99 -0.31 -10.66
C ALA A 161 -5.66 -1.01 -10.40
N VAL A 162 -5.67 -2.04 -9.55
CA VAL A 162 -4.48 -2.83 -9.21
C VAL A 162 -3.87 -3.47 -10.46
N ARG A 163 -4.69 -4.04 -11.35
CA ARG A 163 -4.18 -4.65 -12.61
C ARG A 163 -3.36 -3.68 -13.45
N ARG A 164 -3.78 -2.42 -13.56
CA ARG A 164 -3.01 -1.40 -14.32
C ARG A 164 -1.66 -1.12 -13.68
N VAL A 165 -1.60 -1.04 -12.35
CA VAL A 165 -0.33 -0.82 -11.64
C VAL A 165 0.60 -2.02 -11.81
N LEU A 166 0.07 -3.24 -11.68
CA LEU A 166 0.84 -4.47 -11.92
C LEU A 166 1.40 -4.53 -13.34
N GLN A 167 0.64 -4.10 -14.35
CA GLN A 167 1.14 -4.00 -15.72
C GLN A 167 2.27 -2.99 -15.82
N ARG A 168 2.12 -1.79 -15.23
CA ARG A 168 3.18 -0.77 -15.21
C ARG A 168 4.42 -1.23 -14.46
N MET A 169 4.25 -2.04 -13.42
CA MET A 169 5.34 -2.64 -12.66
C MET A 169 6.14 -3.61 -13.54
N TRP A 170 5.43 -4.48 -14.27
CA TRP A 170 6.03 -5.41 -15.23
C TRP A 170 6.78 -4.70 -16.38
N GLU A 171 6.27 -3.55 -16.82
CA GLU A 171 6.89 -2.74 -17.87
C GLU A 171 8.01 -1.81 -17.34
N HIS A 172 8.28 -1.80 -16.02
CA HIS A 172 9.20 -0.87 -15.39
C HIS A 172 10.67 -1.27 -15.60
N PRO A 173 11.60 -0.33 -15.90
CA PRO A 173 13.01 -0.66 -16.16
C PRO A 173 13.76 -1.25 -14.96
N ALA A 174 13.35 -0.93 -13.74
CA ALA A 174 13.89 -1.51 -12.51
C ALA A 174 13.25 -2.86 -12.13
N TYR A 175 12.24 -3.32 -12.88
CA TYR A 175 11.69 -4.66 -12.66
C TYR A 175 12.78 -5.68 -12.96
N PRO A 176 13.02 -6.68 -12.09
CA PRO A 176 14.08 -7.65 -12.28
C PRO A 176 14.01 -8.26 -13.68
N GLU A 177 15.08 -8.08 -14.47
CA GLU A 177 15.22 -8.83 -15.73
C GLU A 177 15.21 -10.32 -15.38
N ARG A 178 14.60 -11.14 -16.26
CA ARG A 178 14.50 -12.59 -16.10
C ARG A 178 15.85 -13.19 -15.68
N GLY A 179 15.99 -13.46 -14.39
CA GLY A 179 17.19 -14.01 -13.79
C GLY A 179 16.89 -15.38 -13.19
N ASP A 180 17.85 -16.29 -13.31
CA ASP A 180 17.80 -17.70 -12.90
C ASP A 180 17.52 -17.93 -11.39
N ASP A 181 17.31 -16.86 -10.61
CA ASP A 181 17.16 -16.87 -9.16
C ASP A 181 15.69 -16.92 -8.68
N TYR A 182 14.71 -16.68 -9.57
CA TYR A 182 13.31 -16.94 -9.27
C TYR A 182 12.98 -18.41 -9.56
N TYR A 183 12.93 -19.24 -8.52
CA TYR A 183 12.40 -20.60 -8.62
C TYR A 183 10.88 -20.57 -8.88
N GLY A 184 10.48 -20.31 -10.13
CA GLY A 184 9.08 -20.24 -10.55
C GLY A 184 8.87 -19.39 -11.79
N MET A 185 7.68 -19.50 -12.40
CA MET A 185 7.25 -18.56 -13.43
C MET A 185 6.92 -17.22 -12.74
N ASP A 186 7.37 -16.10 -13.30
CA ASP A 186 7.00 -14.77 -12.81
C ASP A 186 5.46 -14.65 -12.79
N PRO A 187 4.81 -14.37 -11.66
CA PRO A 187 3.35 -14.29 -11.60
C PRO A 187 2.75 -13.21 -12.50
N LEU A 188 3.51 -12.16 -12.88
CA LEU A 188 3.05 -11.18 -13.87
C LEU A 188 3.19 -11.69 -15.30
N GLU A 189 4.17 -12.55 -15.56
CA GLU A 189 4.29 -13.24 -16.83
C GLU A 189 3.06 -14.12 -17.10
N GLU A 190 2.62 -14.90 -16.10
CA GLU A 190 1.35 -15.65 -16.20
C GLU A 190 0.15 -14.72 -16.43
N LEU A 191 0.11 -13.57 -15.75
CA LEU A 191 -1.01 -12.64 -15.81
C LEU A 191 -1.16 -11.90 -17.14
N PHE A 192 -0.04 -11.68 -17.86
CA PHE A 192 0.01 -10.81 -19.03
C PHE A 192 0.49 -11.47 -20.34
N LEU A 193 1.23 -12.60 -20.31
CA LEU A 193 1.63 -13.32 -21.53
C LEU A 193 0.65 -14.41 -21.99
N GLN A 194 -0.32 -14.84 -21.18
CA GLN A 194 -1.32 -15.85 -21.57
C GLN A 194 -2.41 -15.33 -22.54
N ARG A 195 -2.02 -14.74 -23.68
CA ARG A 195 -2.94 -14.38 -24.79
C ARG A 195 -2.73 -15.27 -26.00
#